data_AF-A0A4Y6V670-F1
#
_entry.id   AF-A0A4Y6V670-F1
#
_cell.length_a   1.000
_cell.length_b   1.000
_cell.length_c   1.000
_cell.angle_alpha   90.00
_cell.angle_beta   90.00
_cell.angle_gamma   90.00
#
_symmetry.space_group_name_H-M   'P 1'
#
loop_
_entity.id
_entity.type
_entity.pdbx_description
1 polymer ?
#
loop_
_entity_poly.entity_id
_entity_poly.type
_entity_poly.pdbx_seq_one_letter_code
_entity_poly.pdbx_strand_id
1 'polypeptide(L)'
;MCSDSVDVPNMLPDSSRIFSSTGGLSRRRLMQVLSTVMAASIAGRTSTVAAAEPLKEKFYAISKVVLGKENLDPVTSNRMLGALLVVFPKYENVVHLLEGYTSPGGSPDDVLKRSEDNQHQEYVHDLVAAWYTGTASGHMNAPMVSYFDALMYRATKDALPVPTYCFAEPGWWTQDPPELGIALFAPKPITPPAPPPVAVETKPAPAAPLHPHLPDHTKSKGH
;
A
#
# COMPACT_ATOMS: atom_id res chain seq x y z
N MET A 1 -16.16 -23.85 45.20
CA MET A 1 -14.97 -24.43 45.86
C MET A 1 -14.08 -25.00 44.78
N CYS A 2 -12.78 -24.79 44.67
CA CYS A 2 -11.80 -23.90 45.28
C CYS A 2 -10.69 -23.78 44.21
N SER A 3 -10.11 -22.59 44.02
CA SER A 3 -8.69 -22.31 44.25
C SER A 3 -7.76 -23.51 44.12
N ASP A 4 -6.72 -23.41 43.30
CA ASP A 4 -5.41 -23.07 43.88
C ASP A 4 -4.43 -22.58 42.82
N SER A 5 -3.98 -21.35 43.06
CA SER A 5 -2.81 -20.71 42.47
C SER A 5 -1.63 -21.08 43.35
N VAL A 6 -0.58 -21.69 42.79
CA VAL A 6 0.63 -22.02 43.55
C VAL A 6 1.77 -21.12 43.10
N ASP A 7 2.23 -20.35 44.09
CA ASP A 7 3.40 -19.48 44.13
C ASP A 7 4.68 -20.07 43.54
N VAL A 8 5.42 -19.20 42.84
CA VAL A 8 6.83 -19.43 42.47
C VAL A 8 7.72 -18.74 43.50
N PRO A 9 8.68 -19.44 44.14
CA PRO A 9 9.50 -18.88 45.21
C PRO A 9 10.49 -17.81 44.74
N ASN A 10 10.52 -16.72 45.51
CA ASN A 10 11.51 -15.66 45.51
C ASN A 10 12.86 -16.20 46.03
N MET A 11 13.93 -16.08 45.25
CA MET A 11 15.27 -16.52 45.62
C MET A 11 16.27 -15.40 45.35
N LEU A 12 16.43 -14.53 46.33
CA LEU A 12 17.57 -13.61 46.45
C LEU A 12 18.69 -14.31 47.23
N PRO A 13 19.96 -14.24 46.81
CA PRO A 13 21.07 -14.45 47.72
C PRO A 13 21.36 -13.18 48.52
N ASP A 14 21.45 -13.40 49.84
CA ASP A 14 21.98 -12.51 50.86
C ASP A 14 23.49 -12.25 50.63
N SER A 15 23.90 -11.00 50.75
CA SER A 15 25.30 -10.62 50.94
C SER A 15 25.33 -9.29 51.69
N SER A 16 25.11 -9.38 53.00
CA SER A 16 25.41 -8.29 53.92
C SER A 16 26.87 -8.34 54.42
N ARG A 17 27.44 -7.14 54.55
CA ARG A 17 28.72 -6.74 55.21
C ARG A 17 29.93 -6.88 54.26
N ILE A 18 30.78 -5.87 54.07
CA ILE A 18 31.44 -4.98 55.04
C ILE A 18 31.83 -3.66 54.32
N PHE A 19 31.53 -2.49 54.91
CA PHE A 19 32.48 -1.43 55.29
C PHE A 19 31.74 -0.13 55.62
N SER A 20 31.97 0.35 56.84
CA SER A 20 31.47 1.60 57.39
C SER A 20 32.42 2.78 57.11
N SER A 21 31.82 3.97 57.13
CA SER A 21 32.37 5.28 57.52
C SER A 21 32.89 6.23 56.44
N THR A 22 32.02 7.19 56.11
CA THR A 22 32.20 8.65 56.19
C THR A 22 33.45 9.32 55.60
N GLY A 23 33.26 9.95 54.45
CA GLY A 23 34.09 11.06 53.96
C GLY A 23 33.21 12.01 53.13
N GLY A 24 32.99 13.23 53.62
CA GLY A 24 32.09 14.20 53.01
C GLY A 24 32.50 14.56 51.58
N LEU A 25 31.66 14.18 50.61
CA LEU A 25 31.84 14.54 49.20
C LEU A 25 30.76 15.54 48.78
N SER A 26 31.23 16.69 48.33
CA SER A 26 30.45 17.87 47.95
C SER A 26 29.36 17.53 46.92
N ARG A 27 28.12 17.96 47.22
CA ARG A 27 26.94 17.91 46.31
C ARG A 27 27.24 18.44 44.90
N ARG A 28 28.27 19.28 44.75
CA ARG A 28 28.68 19.87 43.47
C ARG A 28 29.47 18.91 42.56
N ARG A 29 30.08 17.85 43.10
CA ARG A 29 30.75 16.80 42.31
C ARG A 29 29.82 15.66 41.90
N LEU A 30 28.68 15.48 42.58
CA LEU A 30 27.66 14.51 42.19
C LEU A 30 26.87 14.98 40.95
N MET A 31 26.69 16.30 40.79
CA MET A 31 26.03 16.93 39.63
C MET A 31 26.95 17.16 38.41
N GLN A 32 28.15 16.56 38.38
CA GLN A 32 29.03 16.58 37.21
C GLN A 32 29.33 15.18 36.63
N VAL A 33 28.96 14.11 37.34
CA VAL A 33 29.14 12.72 36.88
C VAL A 33 27.83 12.14 36.30
N LEU A 34 26.69 12.82 36.50
CA LEU A 34 25.39 12.43 35.94
C LEU A 34 25.12 12.95 34.52
N SER A 35 26.12 13.49 33.83
CA SER A 35 25.95 14.09 32.49
C SER A 35 26.44 13.23 31.34
N THR A 36 27.04 12.05 31.60
CA THR A 36 27.70 11.23 30.55
C THR A 36 27.15 9.82 30.40
N VAL A 37 25.91 9.53 30.85
CA VAL A 37 25.27 8.22 30.61
C VAL A 37 23.88 8.34 29.95
N MET A 38 23.45 9.54 29.53
CA MET A 38 22.18 9.73 28.80
C MET A 38 22.41 10.31 27.41
N ALA A 39 23.39 9.78 26.68
CA ALA A 39 23.63 10.11 25.28
C ALA A 39 24.05 8.88 24.45
N ALA A 40 23.58 7.69 24.81
CA ALA A 40 23.95 6.44 24.13
C ALA A 40 22.76 5.52 23.82
N SER A 41 21.56 6.08 23.60
CA SER A 41 20.36 5.27 23.30
C SER A 41 19.63 5.65 22.00
N ILE A 42 20.15 6.59 21.20
CA ILE A 42 19.52 6.98 19.91
C ILE A 42 20.48 6.79 18.70
N ALA A 43 21.73 6.41 18.92
CA ALA A 43 22.70 6.17 17.84
C ALA A 43 22.62 4.76 17.20
N GLY A 44 21.40 4.21 17.06
CA GLY A 44 21.20 2.82 16.61
C GLY A 44 20.40 2.63 15.33
N ARG A 45 19.95 3.69 14.63
CA ARG A 45 19.04 3.54 13.48
C ARG A 45 19.33 4.43 12.25
N THR A 46 20.58 4.82 12.02
CA THR A 46 20.89 5.74 10.89
C THR A 46 21.74 5.15 9.76
N SER A 47 21.94 3.83 9.68
CA SER A 47 22.88 3.27 8.68
C SER A 47 22.29 2.37 7.58
N THR A 48 20.97 2.29 7.41
CA THR A 48 20.38 1.48 6.31
C THR A 48 19.94 2.28 5.08
N VAL A 49 19.89 3.61 5.17
CA VAL A 49 19.38 4.44 4.06
C VAL A 49 20.36 4.47 2.88
N ALA A 50 21.67 4.52 3.13
CA ALA A 50 22.68 4.63 2.07
C ALA A 50 22.84 3.33 1.24
N ALA A 51 22.61 2.16 1.84
CA ALA A 51 22.68 0.88 1.13
C ALA A 51 21.35 0.55 0.39
N ALA A 52 20.23 1.13 0.84
CA ALA A 52 18.92 0.92 0.22
C ALA A 52 18.73 1.71 -1.07
N GLU A 53 19.35 2.89 -1.22
CA GLU A 53 19.26 3.69 -2.45
C GLU A 53 19.83 2.96 -3.68
N PRO A 54 21.03 2.34 -3.63
CA PRO A 54 21.54 1.54 -4.73
C PRO A 54 20.62 0.39 -5.15
N LEU A 55 19.94 -0.26 -4.20
CA LEU A 55 19.07 -1.39 -4.51
C LEU A 55 17.78 -0.93 -5.22
N LYS A 56 17.23 0.22 -4.82
CA LYS A 56 16.06 0.84 -5.47
C LYS A 56 16.36 1.20 -6.93
N GLU A 57 17.50 1.83 -7.18
CA GLU A 57 17.96 2.20 -8.52
C GLU A 57 18.14 0.96 -9.40
N LYS A 58 18.80 -0.08 -8.87
CA LYS A 58 18.96 -1.38 -9.56
C LYS A 58 17.62 -2.01 -9.91
N PHE A 59 16.72 -2.13 -8.94
CA PHE A 59 15.41 -2.73 -9.16
C PHE A 59 14.59 -1.97 -10.21
N TYR A 60 14.65 -0.64 -10.21
CA TYR A 60 14.01 0.19 -11.21
C TYR A 60 14.59 -0.06 -12.61
N ALA A 61 15.92 -0.06 -12.75
CA ALA A 61 16.59 -0.34 -14.02
C ALA A 61 16.27 -1.75 -14.56
N ILE A 62 16.36 -2.77 -13.70
CA ILE A 62 15.99 -4.16 -14.02
C ILE A 62 14.54 -4.22 -14.51
N SER A 63 13.62 -3.59 -13.80
CA SER A 63 12.19 -3.60 -14.14
C SER A 63 11.94 -3.04 -15.54
N LYS A 64 12.61 -1.94 -15.93
CA LYS A 64 12.47 -1.38 -17.28
C LYS A 64 12.92 -2.35 -18.37
N VAL A 65 14.07 -2.99 -18.17
CA VAL A 65 14.64 -3.95 -19.13
C VAL A 65 13.77 -5.19 -19.23
N VAL A 66 13.44 -5.82 -18.10
CA VAL A 66 12.65 -7.06 -18.06
C VAL A 66 11.25 -6.85 -18.66
N LEU A 67 10.63 -5.68 -18.42
CA LEU A 67 9.30 -5.40 -18.95
C LEU A 67 9.32 -4.82 -20.36
N GLY A 68 10.49 -4.41 -20.87
CA GLY A 68 10.62 -3.64 -22.11
C GLY A 68 9.85 -2.32 -22.08
N LYS A 69 9.81 -1.64 -20.93
CA LYS A 69 9.03 -0.41 -20.72
C LYS A 69 9.90 0.70 -20.13
N GLU A 70 10.00 1.82 -20.85
CA GLU A 70 10.76 2.99 -20.38
C GLU A 70 9.96 3.89 -19.42
N ASN A 71 8.63 3.85 -19.48
CA ASN A 71 7.73 4.73 -18.73
C ASN A 71 7.15 4.06 -17.46
N LEU A 72 8.02 3.47 -16.65
CA LEU A 72 7.64 2.96 -15.33
C LEU A 72 7.66 4.11 -14.30
N ASP A 73 6.77 4.03 -13.31
CA ASP A 73 6.75 5.00 -12.22
C ASP A 73 7.79 4.62 -11.15
N PRO A 74 8.79 5.47 -10.86
CA PRO A 74 9.83 5.16 -9.87
C PRO A 74 9.27 5.02 -8.44
N VAL A 75 8.16 5.69 -8.11
CA VAL A 75 7.53 5.55 -6.78
C VAL A 75 6.93 4.16 -6.62
N THR A 76 6.18 3.70 -7.62
CA THR A 76 5.62 2.34 -7.66
C THR A 76 6.71 1.28 -7.64
N SER A 77 7.80 1.48 -8.40
CA SER A 77 8.96 0.59 -8.38
C SER A 77 9.55 0.44 -6.97
N ASN A 78 9.76 1.56 -6.27
CA ASN A 78 10.30 1.54 -4.91
C ASN A 78 9.38 0.86 -3.91
N ARG A 79 8.07 1.06 -4.03
CA ARG A 79 7.07 0.39 -3.18
C ARG A 79 6.97 -1.10 -3.50
N MET A 80 7.11 -1.47 -4.77
CA MET A 80 7.12 -2.87 -5.20
C MET A 80 8.33 -3.61 -4.63
N LEU A 81 9.53 -3.03 -4.73
CA LEU A 81 10.72 -3.57 -4.09
C LEU A 81 10.52 -3.74 -2.57
N GLY A 82 9.96 -2.73 -1.90
CA GLY A 82 9.65 -2.81 -0.48
C GLY A 82 8.71 -3.96 -0.13
N ALA A 83 7.66 -4.17 -0.93
CA ALA A 83 6.73 -5.27 -0.74
C ALA A 83 7.37 -6.63 -0.99
N LEU A 84 8.19 -6.76 -2.05
CA LEU A 84 8.90 -8.00 -2.38
C LEU A 84 9.90 -8.40 -1.29
N LEU A 85 10.63 -7.44 -0.71
CA LEU A 85 11.54 -7.68 0.42
C LEU A 85 10.83 -8.14 1.70
N VAL A 86 9.54 -7.78 1.87
CA VAL A 86 8.72 -8.25 3.00
C VAL A 86 8.21 -9.67 2.75
N VAL A 87 7.80 -9.97 1.52
CA VAL A 87 7.19 -11.26 1.15
C VAL A 87 8.25 -12.36 0.98
N PHE A 88 9.37 -12.05 0.34
CA PHE A 88 10.40 -13.01 -0.03
C PHE A 88 11.67 -12.76 0.78
N PRO A 89 12.05 -13.69 1.68
CA PRO A 89 13.32 -13.60 2.38
C PRO A 89 14.48 -13.56 1.40
N LYS A 90 15.44 -12.65 1.63
CA LYS A 90 16.64 -12.50 0.82
C LYS A 90 16.40 -12.08 -0.64
N TYR A 91 15.29 -11.38 -0.92
CA TYR A 91 14.99 -10.89 -2.28
C TYR A 91 16.07 -9.96 -2.84
N GLU A 92 16.88 -9.31 -2.00
CA GLU A 92 18.07 -8.57 -2.43
C GLU A 92 19.03 -9.42 -3.29
N ASN A 93 19.16 -10.71 -3.01
CA ASN A 93 19.98 -11.62 -3.81
C ASN A 93 19.37 -11.83 -5.20
N VAL A 94 18.04 -11.91 -5.28
CA VAL A 94 17.31 -12.00 -6.56
C VAL A 94 17.53 -10.75 -7.38
N VAL A 95 17.49 -9.56 -6.76
CA VAL A 95 17.79 -8.30 -7.45
C VAL A 95 19.20 -8.29 -8.02
N HIS A 96 20.21 -8.72 -7.26
CA HIS A 96 21.59 -8.82 -7.75
C HIS A 96 21.78 -9.85 -8.86
N LEU A 97 21.06 -10.96 -8.78
CA LEU A 97 21.08 -12.00 -9.81
C LEU A 97 20.44 -11.49 -11.12
N LEU A 98 19.29 -10.82 -11.04
CA LEU A 98 18.64 -10.20 -12.19
C LEU A 98 19.44 -9.02 -12.77
N GLU A 99 20.19 -8.28 -11.95
CA GLU A 99 21.16 -7.28 -12.40
C GLU A 99 22.19 -7.92 -13.34
N GLY A 100 22.70 -9.11 -13.00
CA GLY A 100 23.61 -9.87 -13.85
C GLY A 100 23.03 -10.24 -15.22
N TYR A 101 21.74 -10.54 -15.30
CA TYR A 101 21.08 -10.87 -16.58
C TYR A 101 20.69 -9.64 -17.41
N THR A 102 20.49 -8.50 -16.77
CA THR A 102 20.12 -7.25 -17.44
C THR A 102 21.32 -6.39 -17.83
N SER A 103 22.45 -6.50 -17.13
CA SER A 103 23.68 -5.73 -17.39
C SER A 103 24.22 -5.86 -18.83
N PRO A 104 24.17 -7.03 -19.50
CA PRO A 104 24.56 -7.15 -20.90
C PRO A 104 23.68 -6.35 -21.88
N GLY A 105 22.53 -5.84 -21.44
CA GLY A 105 21.51 -5.22 -22.30
C GLY A 105 20.75 -6.24 -23.15
N GLY A 106 20.04 -5.75 -24.16
CA GLY A 106 19.22 -6.57 -25.06
C GLY A 106 17.72 -6.45 -24.80
N SER A 107 16.96 -7.28 -25.50
CA SER A 107 15.50 -7.37 -25.38
C SER A 107 15.08 -8.13 -24.11
N PRO A 108 13.81 -7.99 -23.67
CA PRO A 108 13.25 -8.85 -22.62
C PRO A 108 13.46 -10.35 -22.87
N ASP A 109 13.36 -10.79 -24.12
CA ASP A 109 13.55 -12.19 -24.52
C ASP A 109 14.99 -12.64 -24.30
N ASP A 110 15.97 -11.77 -24.54
CA ASP A 110 17.38 -12.06 -24.28
C ASP A 110 17.65 -12.22 -22.76
N VAL A 111 16.98 -11.41 -21.93
CA VAL A 111 17.08 -11.51 -20.47
C VAL A 111 16.47 -12.81 -19.97
N LEU A 112 15.28 -13.16 -20.46
CA LEU A 112 14.61 -14.42 -20.12
C LEU A 112 15.45 -15.62 -20.56
N LYS A 113 15.99 -15.60 -21.78
CA LYS A 113 16.86 -16.68 -22.27
C LYS A 113 18.08 -16.88 -21.36
N ARG A 114 18.73 -15.79 -20.94
CA ARG A 114 19.89 -15.87 -20.03
C ARG A 114 19.51 -16.42 -18.66
N SER A 115 18.32 -16.09 -18.13
CA SER A 115 17.87 -16.65 -16.85
C SER A 115 17.50 -18.13 -16.99
N GLU A 116 16.88 -18.56 -18.10
CA GLU A 116 16.59 -19.96 -18.42
C GLU A 116 17.86 -20.81 -18.53
N ASP A 117 18.89 -20.32 -19.23
CA ASP A 117 20.18 -21.00 -19.37
C ASP A 117 20.86 -21.25 -18.01
N ASN A 118 20.45 -20.53 -16.96
CA ASN A 118 20.93 -20.66 -15.57
C ASN A 118 19.86 -21.21 -14.60
N GLN A 119 18.70 -21.66 -15.09
CA GLN A 119 17.59 -22.19 -14.27
C GLN A 119 17.02 -21.19 -13.25
N HIS A 120 16.91 -19.92 -13.62
CA HIS A 120 16.42 -18.81 -12.78
C HIS A 120 15.27 -18.02 -13.42
N GLN A 121 14.56 -18.62 -14.38
CA GLN A 121 13.46 -17.98 -15.10
C GLN A 121 12.29 -17.56 -14.20
N GLU A 122 12.08 -18.28 -13.10
CA GLU A 122 11.03 -17.97 -12.13
C GLU A 122 11.15 -16.56 -11.54
N TYR A 123 12.37 -16.06 -11.32
CA TYR A 123 12.56 -14.70 -10.79
C TYR A 123 12.14 -13.62 -11.79
N VAL A 124 12.31 -13.89 -13.09
CA VAL A 124 11.83 -13.01 -14.16
C VAL A 124 10.30 -13.05 -14.18
N HIS A 125 9.71 -14.24 -14.13
CA HIS A 125 8.26 -14.40 -14.11
C HIS A 125 7.60 -13.77 -12.89
N ASP A 126 8.18 -13.91 -11.70
CA ASP A 126 7.67 -13.32 -10.46
C ASP A 126 7.72 -11.79 -10.52
N LEU A 127 8.82 -11.21 -11.04
CA LEU A 127 8.91 -9.76 -11.25
C LEU A 127 7.84 -9.28 -12.23
N VAL A 128 7.66 -9.97 -13.35
CA VAL A 128 6.63 -9.65 -14.35
C VAL A 128 5.24 -9.75 -13.72
N ALA A 129 4.95 -10.85 -13.03
CA ALA A 129 3.67 -11.07 -12.36
C ALA A 129 3.38 -9.96 -11.35
N ALA A 130 4.38 -9.55 -10.57
CA ALA A 130 4.20 -8.51 -9.56
C ALA A 130 3.81 -7.15 -10.18
N TRP A 131 4.46 -6.77 -11.29
CA TRP A 131 4.13 -5.54 -12.01
C TRP A 131 2.78 -5.60 -12.74
N TYR A 132 2.45 -6.74 -13.34
CA TYR A 132 1.19 -6.90 -14.07
C TYR A 132 -0.02 -6.94 -13.16
N THR A 133 0.11 -7.57 -12.00
CA THR A 133 -0.98 -7.69 -11.03
C THR A 133 -1.01 -6.55 -10.02
N GLY A 134 0.10 -5.84 -9.83
CA GLY A 134 0.23 -4.79 -8.84
C GLY A 134 0.37 -5.29 -7.39
N THR A 135 0.62 -6.58 -7.19
CA THR A 135 0.82 -7.21 -5.88
C THR A 135 2.15 -7.98 -5.83
N ALA A 136 2.76 -8.09 -4.65
CA ALA A 136 4.05 -8.75 -4.51
C ALA A 136 3.99 -10.28 -4.63
N SER A 137 2.81 -10.92 -4.53
CA SER A 137 2.67 -12.36 -4.77
C SER A 137 1.25 -12.74 -5.19
N GLY A 138 1.08 -13.88 -5.87
CA GLY A 138 -0.23 -14.36 -6.32
C GLY A 138 -1.12 -14.98 -5.23
N HIS A 139 -0.84 -14.71 -3.95
CA HIS A 139 -1.45 -15.40 -2.82
C HIS A 139 -2.55 -14.52 -2.22
N MET A 140 -3.51 -15.12 -1.52
CA MET A 140 -4.49 -14.36 -0.76
C MET A 140 -3.78 -13.49 0.29
N ASN A 141 -4.22 -12.24 0.45
CA ASN A 141 -3.65 -11.24 1.37
C ASN A 141 -2.22 -10.79 1.06
N ALA A 142 -1.73 -11.01 -0.16
CA ALA A 142 -0.46 -10.44 -0.59
C ALA A 142 -0.50 -8.90 -0.55
N PRO A 143 0.61 -8.21 -0.19
CA PRO A 143 0.67 -6.76 -0.19
C PRO A 143 0.30 -6.18 -1.56
N MET A 144 -0.69 -5.29 -1.58
CA MET A 144 -1.09 -4.56 -2.78
C MET A 144 -0.29 -3.27 -2.90
N VAL A 145 0.42 -3.10 -4.01
CA VAL A 145 1.29 -1.95 -4.25
C VAL A 145 0.59 -0.89 -5.11
N SER A 146 -0.01 -1.31 -6.23
CA SER A 146 -0.80 -0.42 -7.08
C SER A 146 -1.91 -1.17 -7.79
N TYR A 147 -3.15 -0.84 -7.45
CA TYR A 147 -4.32 -1.42 -8.10
C TYR A 147 -4.66 -0.74 -9.41
N PHE A 148 -4.75 0.59 -9.39
CA PHE A 148 -5.13 1.37 -10.57
C PHE A 148 -4.06 1.35 -11.66
N ASP A 149 -2.78 1.39 -11.31
CA ASP A 149 -1.68 1.47 -12.28
C ASP A 149 -1.05 0.10 -12.63
N ALA A 150 -1.65 -1.01 -12.19
CA ALA A 150 -1.19 -2.36 -12.53
C ALA A 150 -1.11 -2.53 -14.05
N LEU A 151 -0.02 -3.14 -14.55
CA LEU A 151 0.27 -3.09 -15.98
C LEU A 151 -0.75 -3.84 -16.84
N MET A 152 -1.47 -4.83 -16.29
CA MET A 152 -2.51 -5.56 -17.03
C MET A 152 -3.64 -4.66 -17.53
N TYR A 153 -3.95 -3.56 -16.82
CA TYR A 153 -5.02 -2.64 -17.23
C TYR A 153 -4.60 -1.67 -18.32
N ARG A 154 -3.30 -1.52 -18.60
CA ARG A 154 -2.83 -0.56 -19.60
C ARG A 154 -3.27 -0.92 -21.02
N ALA A 155 -3.29 -2.22 -21.33
CA ALA A 155 -3.61 -2.71 -22.67
C ALA A 155 -5.08 -2.51 -23.05
N THR A 156 -5.97 -2.43 -22.07
CA THR A 156 -7.42 -2.30 -22.27
C THR A 156 -7.96 -0.96 -21.77
N LYS A 157 -7.09 0.01 -21.46
CA LYS A 157 -7.48 1.28 -20.85
C LYS A 157 -8.41 2.10 -21.75
N ASP A 158 -8.46 1.80 -23.03
CA ASP A 158 -9.31 2.43 -24.04
C ASP A 158 -10.75 1.88 -24.07
N ALA A 159 -10.96 0.65 -23.60
CA ALA A 159 -12.25 -0.04 -23.71
C ALA A 159 -12.78 -0.59 -22.39
N LEU A 160 -11.93 -0.80 -21.38
CA LEU A 160 -12.30 -1.40 -20.10
C LEU A 160 -11.80 -0.55 -18.92
N PRO A 161 -12.69 -0.18 -17.98
CA PRO A 161 -12.26 0.42 -16.73
C PRO A 161 -11.43 -0.55 -15.90
N VAL A 162 -10.54 0.03 -15.07
CA VAL A 162 -10.09 -0.67 -13.87
C VAL A 162 -11.32 -0.96 -13.02
N PRO A 163 -11.55 -2.20 -12.55
CA PRO A 163 -12.76 -2.52 -11.80
C PRO A 163 -12.90 -1.61 -10.57
N THR A 164 -14.13 -1.31 -10.14
CA THR A 164 -14.48 -0.35 -9.06
C THR A 164 -14.26 1.14 -9.39
N TYR A 165 -13.58 1.48 -10.49
CA TYR A 165 -13.44 2.86 -10.94
C TYR A 165 -14.48 3.21 -12.01
N CYS A 166 -15.20 4.31 -11.79
CA CYS A 166 -16.05 4.88 -12.82
C CYS A 166 -15.18 5.41 -13.97
N PHE A 167 -15.57 5.04 -15.18
CA PHE A 167 -14.89 5.41 -16.41
C PHE A 167 -15.98 5.74 -17.42
N ALA A 168 -15.92 6.95 -17.96
CA ALA A 168 -16.92 7.52 -18.86
C ALA A 168 -18.33 7.73 -18.24
N GLU A 169 -19.25 8.21 -19.09
CA GLU A 169 -20.63 8.50 -18.72
C GLU A 169 -21.45 7.21 -18.59
N PRO A 170 -22.52 7.19 -17.77
CA PRO A 170 -23.43 6.06 -17.73
C PRO A 170 -23.93 5.67 -19.13
N GLY A 171 -23.87 4.39 -19.47
CA GLY A 171 -24.24 3.89 -20.80
C GLY A 171 -23.09 3.85 -21.82
N TRP A 172 -21.86 4.21 -21.45
CA TRP A 172 -20.72 4.18 -22.39
C TRP A 172 -20.52 2.82 -23.08
N TRP A 173 -20.87 1.72 -22.40
CA TRP A 173 -20.74 0.35 -22.91
C TRP A 173 -21.69 0.02 -24.08
N THR A 174 -22.65 0.89 -24.41
CA THR A 174 -23.53 0.71 -25.59
C THR A 174 -23.01 1.43 -26.83
N GLN A 175 -21.90 2.16 -26.72
CA GLN A 175 -21.27 2.83 -27.86
C GLN A 175 -20.38 1.84 -28.62
N ASP A 176 -20.19 2.08 -29.92
CA ASP A 176 -19.20 1.33 -30.69
C ASP A 176 -17.80 1.53 -30.09
N PRO A 177 -16.98 0.48 -29.97
CA PRO A 177 -15.63 0.61 -29.44
C PRO A 177 -14.81 1.54 -30.36
N PRO A 178 -13.91 2.35 -29.79
CA PRO A 178 -13.05 3.22 -30.58
C PRO A 178 -12.22 2.40 -31.58
N GLU A 179 -11.92 3.00 -32.74
CA GLU A 179 -11.01 2.38 -33.71
C GLU A 179 -9.62 2.15 -33.06
N LEU A 180 -8.99 1.03 -33.43
CA LEU A 180 -7.68 0.67 -32.92
C LEU A 180 -6.67 1.79 -33.23
N GLY A 181 -6.03 2.34 -32.18
CA GLY A 181 -4.96 3.33 -32.31
C GLY A 181 -5.35 4.79 -32.03
N ILE A 182 -6.58 5.08 -31.59
CA ILE A 182 -7.00 6.44 -31.18
C ILE A 182 -6.93 6.59 -29.66
N ALA A 183 -6.19 7.60 -29.16
CA ALA A 183 -6.09 7.87 -27.72
C ALA A 183 -7.38 8.52 -27.17
N LEU A 184 -7.95 7.93 -26.12
CA LEU A 184 -9.24 8.32 -25.51
C LEU A 184 -9.34 9.74 -24.93
N PHE A 185 -8.23 10.45 -24.73
CA PHE A 185 -8.26 11.81 -24.19
C PHE A 185 -8.48 12.84 -25.30
N ALA A 186 -9.48 12.63 -26.16
CA ALA A 186 -10.03 13.73 -26.93
C ALA A 186 -10.78 14.65 -25.95
N PRO A 187 -10.51 15.97 -25.93
CA PRO A 187 -11.29 16.89 -25.12
C PRO A 187 -12.76 16.76 -25.52
N LYS A 188 -13.64 16.60 -24.53
CA LYS A 188 -15.10 16.55 -24.73
C LYS A 188 -15.49 17.72 -25.64
N PRO A 189 -16.08 17.48 -26.83
CA PRO A 189 -16.62 18.56 -27.64
C PRO A 189 -17.56 19.40 -26.77
N ILE A 190 -17.40 20.72 -26.79
CA ILE A 190 -18.20 21.65 -26.01
C ILE A 190 -19.65 21.47 -26.47
N THR A 191 -20.48 20.77 -25.69
CA THR A 191 -21.90 20.63 -26.01
C THR A 191 -22.52 22.03 -26.01
N PRO A 192 -23.20 22.48 -27.09
CA PRO A 192 -23.96 23.71 -27.05
C PRO A 192 -24.94 23.68 -25.87
N PRO A 193 -25.20 24.82 -25.21
CA PRO A 193 -26.09 24.85 -24.05
C PRO A 193 -27.45 24.24 -24.42
N ALA A 194 -27.95 23.36 -23.56
CA ALA A 194 -29.21 22.68 -23.80
C ALA A 194 -30.33 23.69 -24.08
N PRO A 195 -31.22 23.44 -25.05
CA PRO A 195 -32.42 24.25 -25.21
C PRO A 195 -33.23 24.20 -23.90
N PRO A 196 -33.90 25.29 -23.51
CA PRO A 196 -34.64 25.36 -22.25
C PRO A 196 -35.65 24.20 -22.17
N PRO A 197 -35.84 23.60 -20.98
CA PRO A 197 -36.71 22.44 -20.85
C PRO A 197 -38.14 22.83 -21.24
N VAL A 198 -38.69 22.12 -22.22
CA VAL A 198 -40.13 22.11 -22.46
C VAL A 198 -40.76 21.42 -21.26
N ALA A 199 -41.58 22.15 -20.51
CA ALA A 199 -42.24 21.63 -19.32
C ALA A 199 -43.08 20.40 -19.68
N VAL A 200 -42.67 19.23 -19.19
CA VAL A 200 -43.52 18.05 -19.15
C VAL A 200 -44.35 18.16 -17.88
N GLU A 201 -45.67 18.28 -18.05
CA GLU A 201 -46.62 18.43 -16.96
C GLU A 201 -46.54 17.23 -16.02
N THR A 202 -46.11 17.47 -14.79
CA THR A 202 -46.02 16.44 -13.76
C THR A 202 -47.43 16.09 -13.26
N LYS A 203 -47.88 14.88 -13.57
CA LYS A 203 -49.05 14.26 -12.95
C LYS A 203 -48.91 14.30 -11.41
N PRO A 204 -49.85 14.87 -10.65
CA PRO A 204 -49.76 14.93 -9.19
C PRO A 204 -49.75 13.53 -8.57
N ALA A 205 -48.97 13.36 -7.50
CA ALA A 205 -48.90 12.13 -6.73
C ALA A 205 -50.27 11.77 -6.10
N PRO A 206 -50.62 10.47 -5.96
CA PRO A 206 -51.86 10.07 -5.31
C PRO A 206 -51.88 10.53 -3.85
N ALA A 207 -52.98 11.16 -3.43
CA ALA A 207 -53.16 11.56 -2.04
C ALA A 207 -53.26 10.32 -1.12
N ALA A 208 -52.46 10.31 -0.05
CA ALA A 208 -52.56 9.30 1.00
C ALA A 208 -53.91 9.42 1.74
N PRO A 209 -54.55 8.32 2.16
CA PRO A 209 -55.80 8.37 2.91
C PRO A 209 -55.59 9.03 4.28
N LEU A 210 -56.39 10.05 4.59
CA LEU A 210 -56.45 10.67 5.92
C LEU A 210 -57.12 9.69 6.91
N HIS A 211 -56.40 9.29 7.95
CA HIS A 211 -57.00 8.56 9.08
C HIS A 211 -57.81 9.54 9.96
N PRO A 212 -59.03 9.19 10.42
CA PRO A 212 -59.81 10.04 11.31
C PRO A 212 -59.12 10.24 12.67
N HIS A 213 -59.04 11.49 13.14
CA HIS A 213 -58.64 11.81 14.51
C HIS A 213 -59.72 11.35 15.51
N LEU A 214 -59.34 10.55 16.49
CA LEU A 214 -60.19 10.22 17.65
C LEU A 214 -60.25 11.45 18.59
N PRO A 215 -61.42 11.84 19.11
CA PRO A 215 -61.51 12.93 20.08
C PRO A 215 -61.07 12.48 21.48
N ASP A 216 -60.18 13.28 22.09
CA ASP A 216 -59.80 13.14 23.51
C ASP A 216 -60.96 13.56 24.42
N HIS A 217 -61.51 12.61 25.18
CA HIS A 217 -62.44 12.87 26.26
C HIS A 217 -61.70 12.85 27.60
N THR A 218 -61.31 14.01 28.12
CA THR A 218 -60.98 14.15 29.55
C THR A 218 -61.92 15.18 30.20
N LYS A 219 -62.69 14.69 31.18
CA LYS A 219 -63.76 15.39 31.91
C LYS A 219 -63.20 16.45 32.86
N SER A 220 -63.91 17.58 32.91
CA SER A 220 -63.93 18.50 34.05
C SER A 220 -64.86 17.98 35.15
N LYS A 221 -64.41 17.98 36.43
CA LYS A 221 -65.10 18.61 37.58
C LYS A 221 -64.43 18.32 38.95
N GLY A 222 -64.12 19.41 39.66
CA GLY A 222 -64.59 19.69 41.03
C GLY A 222 -63.77 19.16 42.21
N HIS A 223 -63.13 20.06 42.97
CA HIS A 223 -63.58 20.55 44.29
C HIS A 223 -62.97 21.94 44.52
#